data_AF-A0A7V9ZSL9-F1
#
_entry.id   AF-A0A7V9ZSL9-F1
#
_cell.length_a   1.000
_cell.length_b   1.000
_cell.length_c   1.000
_cell.angle_alpha   90.00
_cell.angle_beta   90.00
_cell.angle_gamma   90.00
#
_symmetry.space_group_name_H-M   'P 1'
#
loop_
_entity.id
_entity.type
_entity.pdbx_description
1 polymer ?
#
loop_
_entity_poly.entity_id
_entity_poly.type
_entity_poly.pdbx_seq_one_letter_code
_entity_poly.pdbx_strand_id
1 'polypeptide(L)'
;MSVKKNGDTKTFEFKVEKYWKGAKAKKIKINVYETPRYQAFFEVGEKYLVFAEITEDRELRNVRCSRTRALSAAAEDLNSLGNGKIPR
;
A
#
# COMPACT_ATOMS: atom_id res chain seq x y z
N MET A 1 5.61 -1.87 10.29
CA MET A 1 5.37 -2.69 9.09
C MET A 1 6.07 -4.02 9.29
N SER A 2 5.54 -5.12 8.75
CA SER A 2 6.23 -6.43 8.72
C SER A 2 6.27 -6.94 7.28
N VAL A 3 7.31 -7.71 6.91
CA VAL A 3 7.55 -8.16 5.53
C VAL A 3 7.68 -9.68 5.46
N LYS A 4 7.04 -10.31 4.47
CA LYS A 4 7.20 -11.74 4.13
C LYS A 4 7.46 -11.89 2.63
N LYS A 5 8.26 -12.85 2.20
CA LYS A 5 8.51 -13.16 0.78
C LYS A 5 8.13 -14.62 0.48
N ASN A 6 7.40 -14.85 -0.61
CA ASN A 6 7.04 -16.18 -1.12
C ASN A 6 7.18 -16.19 -2.65
N GLY A 7 8.22 -16.85 -3.16
CA GLY A 7 8.60 -16.75 -4.58
C GLY A 7 8.86 -15.30 -5.00
N ASP A 8 8.19 -14.87 -6.07
CA ASP A 8 8.24 -13.49 -6.59
C ASP A 8 7.29 -12.53 -5.85
N THR A 9 6.46 -13.02 -4.92
CA THR A 9 5.52 -12.16 -4.19
C THR A 9 6.10 -11.76 -2.83
N LYS A 10 6.07 -10.46 -2.54
CA LYS A 10 6.43 -9.87 -1.26
C LYS A 10 5.21 -9.24 -0.60
N THR A 11 4.89 -9.68 0.60
CA THR A 11 3.76 -9.22 1.39
C THR A 11 4.22 -8.26 2.47
N PHE A 12 3.57 -7.10 2.53
CA PHE A 12 3.83 -6.04 3.50
C PHE A 12 2.60 -5.83 4.37
N GLU A 13 2.75 -5.93 5.69
CA GLU A 13 1.69 -5.58 6.64
C GLU A 13 1.83 -4.13 7.09
N PHE A 14 0.85 -3.31 6.74
CA PHE A 14 0.77 -1.91 7.13
C PHE A 14 -0.17 -1.72 8.31
N LYS A 15 0.19 -0.81 9.21
CA LYS A 15 -0.77 -0.16 10.10
C LYS A 15 -1.43 0.97 9.32
N VAL A 16 -2.75 0.95 9.23
CA VAL A 16 -3.50 1.99 8.52
C VAL A 16 -3.74 3.16 9.47
N GLU A 17 -3.29 4.35 9.09
CA GLU A 17 -3.61 5.59 9.82
C GLU A 17 -4.85 6.27 9.25
N LYS A 18 -4.96 6.30 7.92
CA LYS A 18 -6.10 6.86 7.18
C LYS A 18 -6.39 6.02 5.93
N TYR A 19 -7.64 6.02 5.52
CA TYR A 19 -8.07 5.41 4.26
C TYR A 19 -9.08 6.29 3.52
N TRP A 20 -9.09 6.20 2.20
CA TRP A 20 -10.04 6.92 1.34
C TRP A 20 -11.08 5.99 0.73
N LYS A 21 -10.68 4.74 0.43
CA LYS A 21 -11.54 3.75 -0.21
C LYS A 21 -11.17 2.34 0.28
N GLY A 22 -12.18 1.51 0.55
CA GLY A 22 -12.04 0.06 0.80
C GLY A 22 -11.42 -0.36 2.14
N ALA A 23 -10.30 0.23 2.57
CA ALA A 23 -9.51 -0.24 3.70
C ALA A 23 -10.06 0.22 5.07
N LYS A 24 -11.12 -0.44 5.55
CA LYS A 24 -11.72 -0.12 6.87
C LYS A 24 -10.92 -0.65 8.07
N ALA A 25 -9.98 -1.57 7.87
CA ALA A 25 -9.26 -2.26 8.94
C ALA A 25 -8.00 -1.49 9.41
N LYS A 26 -7.65 -1.63 10.70
CA LYS A 26 -6.44 -1.02 11.31
C LYS A 26 -5.12 -1.58 10.79
N LYS A 27 -5.15 -2.79 10.24
CA LYS A 27 -3.99 -3.44 9.61
C LYS A 27 -4.42 -4.07 8.30
N ILE A 28 -3.60 -3.92 7.27
CA ILE A 28 -3.83 -4.53 5.96
C ILE A 28 -2.54 -5.16 5.44
N LYS A 29 -2.67 -6.23 4.67
CA LYS A 29 -1.57 -6.85 3.95
C LYS A 29 -1.64 -6.41 2.49
N ILE A 30 -0.53 -5.94 1.96
CA ILE A 30 -0.37 -5.56 0.57
C ILE A 30 0.64 -6.52 -0.06
N ASN A 31 0.23 -7.20 -1.11
CA ASN A 31 1.08 -8.06 -1.92
C ASN A 31 1.68 -7.24 -3.06
N VAL A 32 2.98 -7.40 -3.28
CA VAL A 32 3.72 -6.83 -4.40
C VAL A 32 4.36 -7.98 -5.16
N TYR A 33 4.15 -8.02 -6.46
CA TYR A 33 4.85 -8.98 -7.32
C TYR A 33 6.15 -8.35 -7.79
N GLU A 34 7.28 -8.84 -7.29
CA GLU A 34 8.61 -8.37 -7.63
C GLU A 34 9.11 -9.07 -8.90
N THR A 35 9.75 -8.31 -9.77
CA THR A 35 10.42 -8.81 -10.98
C THR A 35 11.77 -8.11 -11.09
N PRO A 36 12.69 -8.55 -11.97
CA PRO A 36 13.93 -7.80 -12.23
C PRO A 36 13.72 -6.33 -12.63
N ARG A 37 12.51 -5.98 -13.12
CA ARG A 37 12.15 -4.62 -13.55
C ARG A 37 11.34 -3.83 -12.51
N TYR A 38 10.95 -4.46 -11.40
CA TYR A 38 10.13 -3.83 -10.36
C TYR A 38 10.36 -4.49 -9.01
N GLN A 39 10.80 -3.69 -8.04
CA GLN A 39 10.97 -4.11 -6.67
C GLN A 39 10.14 -3.19 -5.76
N ALA A 40 9.64 -3.75 -4.67
CA ALA A 40 8.89 -2.98 -3.71
C ALA A 40 9.84 -2.05 -2.94
N PHE A 41 9.51 -0.76 -2.87
CA PHE A 41 10.32 0.27 -2.20
C PHE A 41 9.87 0.58 -0.77
N PHE A 42 9.06 -0.29 -0.17
CA PHE A 42 8.56 -0.06 1.19
C PHE A 42 9.61 -0.37 2.25
N GLU A 43 9.81 0.58 3.16
CA GLU A 43 10.75 0.51 4.27
C GLU A 43 10.02 0.52 5.61
N VAL A 44 10.59 -0.17 6.60
CA VAL A 44 9.99 -0.26 7.93
C VAL A 44 10.25 1.06 8.68
N GLY A 45 9.18 1.66 9.20
CA GLY A 45 9.25 2.94 9.93
C GLY A 45 8.74 4.11 9.10
N GLU A 46 8.77 3.98 7.77
CA GLU A 46 8.27 5.00 6.85
C GLU A 46 6.76 4.95 6.65
N LYS A 47 6.22 6.06 6.15
CA LYS A 47 4.79 6.23 5.86
C LYS A 47 4.59 6.42 4.36
N TYR A 48 3.52 5.82 3.84
CA TYR A 48 3.23 5.80 2.41
C TYR A 48 1.76 6.09 2.15
N LEU A 49 1.48 6.77 1.03
CA LEU A 49 0.17 6.74 0.40
C LEU A 49 0.13 5.54 -0.53
N VAL A 50 -0.67 4.53 -0.19
CA VAL A 50 -0.72 3.26 -0.92
C VAL A 50 -2.00 3.15 -1.74
N PHE A 51 -1.84 3.00 -3.05
CA PHE A 51 -2.89 2.60 -3.96
C PHE A 51 -2.77 1.10 -4.22
N ALA A 52 -3.86 0.38 -3.97
CA ALA A 52 -3.95 -1.05 -4.16
C ALA A 52 -5.27 -1.43 -4.82
N GLU A 53 -5.26 -2.52 -5.57
CA GLU A 53 -6.43 -3.17 -6.14
C GLU A 53 -6.75 -4.46 -5.40
N ILE A 54 -8.01 -4.91 -5.49
CA ILE A 54 -8.45 -6.18 -4.93
C ILE A 54 -8.38 -7.21 -6.06
N THR A 55 -7.63 -8.29 -5.86
CA THR A 55 -7.55 -9.41 -6.81
C THR A 55 -8.79 -10.32 -6.74
N GLU A 56 -8.91 -11.28 -7.65
CA GLU A 56 -9.98 -12.29 -7.64
C GLU A 56 -10.02 -13.08 -6.32
N ASP A 57 -8.85 -13.37 -5.73
CA ASP A 57 -8.70 -14.02 -4.42
C ASP A 57 -8.98 -13.09 -3.22
N ARG A 58 -9.50 -11.88 -3.48
CA ARG A 58 -9.77 -10.84 -2.48
C ARG A 58 -8.54 -10.34 -1.72
N GLU A 59 -7.36 -10.49 -2.30
CA GLU A 59 -6.12 -9.94 -1.74
C GLU A 59 -5.86 -8.52 -2.23
N LEU A 60 -5.22 -7.69 -1.41
CA LEU A 60 -4.80 -6.36 -1.84
C LEU A 60 -3.45 -6.44 -2.53
N ARG A 61 -3.38 -5.97 -3.77
CA ARG A 61 -2.16 -5.93 -4.56
C ARG A 61 -1.75 -4.51 -4.89
N ASN A 62 -0.48 -4.19 -4.69
CA ASN A 62 0.11 -2.97 -5.24
C ASN A 62 0.74 -3.25 -6.61
N VAL A 63 0.52 -2.32 -7.55
CA VAL A 63 0.94 -2.46 -8.94
C VAL A 63 2.02 -1.46 -9.31
N ARG A 64 2.92 -1.88 -10.21
CA ARG A 64 4.13 -1.15 -10.65
C ARG A 64 3.89 0.30 -11.07
N CYS A 65 2.74 0.59 -11.67
CA CYS A 65 2.39 1.92 -12.20
C CYS A 65 1.36 2.65 -11.32
N SER A 66 1.18 2.22 -10.08
CA SER A 66 0.35 2.93 -9.12
C SER A 66 0.98 4.27 -8.75
N ARG A 67 0.14 5.24 -8.34
CA ARG A 67 0.62 6.50 -7.74
C ARG A 67 1.12 6.34 -6.29
N THR A 68 1.37 5.10 -5.87
CA THR A 68 1.91 4.78 -4.54
C THR A 68 3.27 5.45 -4.38
N ARG A 69 3.45 6.17 -3.28
CA ARG A 69 4.68 6.90 -2.98
C ARG A 69 4.81 7.17 -1.49
N ALA A 70 6.01 7.55 -1.05
CA ALA A 70 6.26 8.01 0.30
C ALA A 70 5.32 9.17 0.65
N LEU A 71 4.85 9.23 1.90
CA LEU A 71 3.89 10.25 2.34
C LEU A 71 4.44 11.67 2.17
N SER A 72 5.76 11.84 2.35
CA SER A 72 6.48 13.10 2.11
C SER A 72 6.37 13.61 0.67
N ALA A 73 6.21 12.72 -0.31
CA ALA A 73 6.07 13.04 -1.73
C ALA A 73 4.62 13.00 -2.23
N ALA A 74 3.64 12.76 -1.34
CA ALA A 74 2.24 12.52 -1.66
C ALA A 74 1.33 13.76 -1.57
N ALA A 75 1.89 14.96 -1.41
CA ALA A 75 1.12 16.18 -1.16
C ALA A 75 0.02 16.45 -2.22
N GLU A 76 0.36 16.33 -3.50
CA GLU A 76 -0.59 16.58 -4.61
C GLU A 76 -1.75 15.57 -4.63
N ASP A 77 -1.45 14.29 -4.42
CA ASP A 77 -2.47 13.25 -4.36
C ASP A 77 -3.35 13.41 -3.12
N LEU A 78 -2.76 13.74 -1.97
CA LEU A 78 -3.50 13.98 -0.73
C LEU A 78 -4.45 15.17 -0.87
N ASN A 79 -4.01 16.24 -1.53
CA ASN A 79 -4.86 17.39 -1.82
C ASN A 79 -6.06 17.00 -2.71
N SER A 80 -5.80 16.15 -3.72
CA SER A 80 -6.84 15.66 -4.64
C SER A 80 -7.81 14.68 -3.99
N LEU A 81 -7.32 13.83 -3.08
CA LEU A 81 -8.11 12.83 -2.37
C LEU A 81 -8.93 13.43 -1.21
N GLY A 82 -8.53 14.60 -0.71
CA GLY A 82 -9.18 15.26 0.42
C GLY A 82 -9.07 14.48 1.73
N ASN A 83 -10.07 14.61 2.59
CA ASN A 83 -10.01 14.05 3.93
C ASN A 83 -10.24 12.53 3.95
N GLY A 84 -9.22 11.80 4.36
CA GLY A 84 -9.32 10.36 4.66
C GLY A 84 -10.10 10.08 5.94
N LYS A 85 -10.55 8.83 6.08
CA LYS A 85 -11.29 8.30 7.23
C LYS A 85 -10.34 7.51 8.14
N ILE A 86 -10.66 7.46 9.44
CA ILE A 86 -9.92 6.66 10.42
C ILE A 86 -10.41 5.21 10.37
N PRO A 87 -9.51 4.21 10.23
CA PRO A 87 -9.90 2.79 10.23
C PRO A 87 -10.49 2.36 11.57
N ARG A 88 -11.43 1.42 11.53
CA ARG A 88 -12.15 0.90 12.71
C ARG A 88 -11.67 -0.50 13.06
#